data_AF-A0AAX6IL56-F1
#
_entry.id   AF-A0AAX6IL56-F1
#
_cell.length_a   1.000
_cell.length_b   1.000
_cell.length_c   1.000
_cell.angle_alpha   90.00
_cell.angle_beta   90.00
_cell.angle_gamma   90.00
#
_symmetry.space_group_name_H-M   'P 1'
#
loop_
_entity.id
_entity.type
_entity.pdbx_description
1 polymer ?
#
loop_
_entity_poly.entity_id
_entity_poly.type
_entity_poly.pdbx_seq_one_letter_code
_entity_poly.pdbx_strand_id
1 'polypeptide(L)'
;MKSVDGVVKIVRELPAEVAAGKPAVVRVPNRVAEEFIVKNIEPIFRTKNYLRLAIIFPSISLRQMEKKNTDLDATSCLAMFGSLELKPEIQEVANAMVDRLRTLSRKSDGKFVAVDLRVEVLEKGCKEIGGKEKKTCYSAQEVGDFLKKAGFDGDTTIYLTQTWWHDSLNTLKEVFPKTYTKDDIIPADKKGKFLRSGSGELERALDFQICSQGDVFVLPFLAFSMEMLLGKELHLVEPR
;
A
#
# COMPACT_ATOMS: atom_id res chain seq x y z
N MET A 1 -8.62 -14.29 16.25
CA MET A 1 -9.25 -15.45 15.57
C MET A 1 -8.64 -15.57 14.18
N LYS A 2 -8.23 -16.78 13.73
CA LYS A 2 -7.44 -16.97 12.50
C LYS A 2 -8.23 -17.53 11.29
N SER A 3 -9.48 -17.96 11.48
CA SER A 3 -10.40 -18.30 10.38
C SER A 3 -11.84 -18.11 10.85
N VAL A 4 -12.71 -17.71 9.91
CA VAL A 4 -14.18 -17.63 10.09
C VAL A 4 -14.89 -18.87 9.52
N ASP A 5 -14.11 -19.86 9.07
CA ASP A 5 -14.64 -21.13 8.56
C ASP A 5 -15.49 -21.84 9.62
N GLY A 6 -16.66 -22.31 9.21
CA GLY A 6 -17.65 -22.93 10.10
C GLY A 6 -18.54 -21.95 10.88
N VAL A 7 -18.18 -20.66 10.93
CA VAL A 7 -19.00 -19.61 11.56
C VAL A 7 -19.71 -18.75 10.51
N VAL A 8 -19.05 -18.48 9.38
CA VAL A 8 -19.60 -17.65 8.29
C VAL A 8 -19.71 -18.49 7.02
N LYS A 9 -20.92 -18.60 6.46
CA LYS A 9 -21.16 -19.22 5.16
C LYS A 9 -21.09 -18.17 4.06
N ILE A 10 -20.07 -18.22 3.22
CA ILE A 10 -19.93 -17.34 2.06
C ILE A 10 -20.78 -17.91 0.91
N VAL A 11 -21.70 -17.10 0.39
CA VAL A 11 -22.58 -17.46 -0.72
C VAL A 11 -22.32 -16.56 -1.93
N ARG A 12 -22.39 -17.12 -3.14
CA ARG A 12 -22.23 -16.35 -4.39
C ARG A 12 -23.51 -15.63 -4.81
N GLU A 13 -24.65 -16.23 -4.47
CA GLU A 13 -25.98 -15.72 -4.78
C GLU A 13 -26.78 -15.55 -3.49
N LEU A 14 -27.70 -14.60 -3.49
CA LEU A 14 -28.52 -14.31 -2.32
C LEU A 14 -29.50 -15.47 -2.07
N PRO A 15 -29.60 -16.02 -0.85
CA PRO A 15 -30.53 -17.10 -0.56
C PRO A 15 -31.99 -16.72 -0.83
N ALA A 16 -32.80 -17.68 -1.27
CA ALA A 16 -34.19 -17.45 -1.66
C ALA A 16 -35.04 -16.85 -0.52
N GLU A 17 -34.68 -17.17 0.72
CA GLU A 17 -35.34 -16.71 1.95
C GLU A 17 -35.22 -15.20 2.16
N VAL A 18 -34.19 -14.57 1.59
CA VAL A 18 -33.93 -13.12 1.70
C VAL A 18 -33.99 -12.39 0.35
N ALA A 19 -34.11 -13.12 -0.77
CA ALA A 19 -34.14 -12.58 -2.13
C ALA A 19 -35.27 -11.56 -2.37
N ALA A 20 -36.41 -11.75 -1.71
CA ALA A 20 -37.56 -10.83 -1.82
C ALA A 20 -37.44 -9.59 -0.90
N GLY A 21 -36.54 -9.61 0.09
CA GLY A 21 -36.41 -8.57 1.11
C GLY A 21 -35.38 -7.51 0.75
N LYS A 22 -35.58 -6.27 1.25
CA LYS A 22 -34.53 -5.24 1.22
C LYS A 22 -33.73 -5.30 2.53
N PRO A 23 -32.38 -5.35 2.49
CA PRO A 23 -31.58 -5.38 3.70
C PRO A 23 -31.66 -4.02 4.42
N ALA A 24 -31.64 -4.03 5.75
CA ALA A 24 -31.39 -2.79 6.48
C ALA A 24 -29.92 -2.39 6.29
N VAL A 25 -29.69 -1.18 5.79
CA VAL A 25 -28.35 -0.66 5.53
C VAL A 25 -27.80 -0.03 6.80
N VAL A 26 -26.75 -0.61 7.36
CA VAL A 26 -26.08 -0.09 8.56
C VAL A 26 -24.75 0.51 8.15
N ARG A 27 -24.55 1.77 8.50
CA ARG A 27 -23.32 2.50 8.23
C ARG A 27 -22.34 2.26 9.36
N VAL A 28 -21.23 1.60 9.05
CA VAL A 28 -20.24 1.19 10.05
C VAL A 28 -18.95 1.97 9.81
N PRO A 29 -18.47 2.74 10.79
CA PRO A 29 -17.14 3.36 10.70
C PRO A 29 -16.06 2.31 10.43
N ASN A 30 -14.98 2.71 9.78
CA ASN A 30 -13.85 1.80 9.59
C ASN A 30 -13.23 1.42 10.97
N ARG A 31 -12.95 0.13 11.19
CA ARG A 31 -12.29 -0.42 12.40
C ARG A 31 -13.01 -0.16 13.72
N VAL A 32 -14.31 -0.41 13.75
CA VAL A 32 -15.09 -0.36 14.99
C VAL A 32 -14.65 -1.43 15.99
N ALA A 33 -14.65 -1.06 17.27
CA ALA A 33 -14.41 -1.99 18.37
C ALA A 33 -15.62 -2.90 18.62
N GLU A 34 -15.43 -3.99 19.36
CA GLU A 34 -16.48 -4.99 19.63
C GLU A 34 -17.69 -4.36 20.33
N GLU A 35 -17.46 -3.41 21.23
CA GLU A 35 -18.50 -2.71 21.97
C GLU A 35 -19.42 -1.91 21.04
N PHE A 36 -18.87 -1.37 19.94
CA PHE A 36 -19.66 -0.67 18.94
C PHE A 36 -20.58 -1.64 18.20
N ILE A 37 -20.11 -2.86 17.90
CA ILE A 37 -20.88 -3.89 17.21
C ILE A 37 -22.06 -4.32 18.09
N VAL A 38 -21.78 -4.67 19.35
CA VAL A 38 -22.80 -5.09 20.33
C VAL A 38 -23.84 -3.98 20.54
N LYS A 39 -23.41 -2.74 20.66
CA LYS A 39 -24.31 -1.61 20.94
C LYS A 39 -25.15 -1.18 19.74
N ASN A 40 -24.57 -1.18 18.52
CA ASN A 40 -25.19 -0.50 17.36
C ASN A 40 -25.60 -1.44 16.23
N ILE A 41 -24.99 -2.63 16.10
CA ILE A 41 -25.23 -3.55 14.98
C ILE A 41 -26.08 -4.73 15.43
N GLU A 42 -25.74 -5.35 16.55
CA GLU A 42 -26.43 -6.54 17.07
C GLU A 42 -27.95 -6.35 17.26
N PRO A 43 -28.46 -5.24 17.81
CA PRO A 43 -29.90 -5.04 17.99
C PRO A 43 -30.67 -5.01 16.66
N ILE A 44 -30.05 -4.40 15.64
CA ILE A 44 -30.62 -4.30 14.30
C ILE A 44 -30.61 -5.67 13.63
N PHE A 45 -29.52 -6.42 13.79
CA PHE A 45 -29.40 -7.77 13.24
C PHE A 45 -30.46 -8.70 13.82
N ARG A 46 -30.65 -8.72 15.15
CA ARG A 46 -31.67 -9.55 15.82
C ARG A 46 -33.10 -9.25 15.37
N THR A 47 -33.37 -8.03 14.89
CA THR A 47 -34.71 -7.62 14.45
C THR A 47 -34.94 -7.87 12.96
N LYS A 48 -33.93 -7.62 12.12
CA LYS A 48 -34.08 -7.62 10.66
C LYS A 48 -33.52 -8.86 9.98
N ASN A 49 -32.64 -9.62 10.64
CA ASN A 49 -31.93 -10.83 10.18
C ASN A 49 -31.15 -10.72 8.85
N TYR A 50 -31.38 -9.65 8.08
CA TYR A 50 -30.76 -9.35 6.81
C TYR A 50 -30.26 -7.90 6.80
N LEU A 51 -28.94 -7.75 6.89
CA LEU A 51 -28.25 -6.46 6.95
C LEU A 51 -27.30 -6.30 5.77
N ARG A 52 -27.15 -5.05 5.33
CA ARG A 52 -26.06 -4.62 4.45
C ARG A 52 -25.19 -3.65 5.23
N LEU A 53 -23.97 -4.07 5.57
CA LEU A 53 -23.00 -3.17 6.18
C LEU A 53 -22.37 -2.31 5.08
N ALA A 54 -22.48 -1.00 5.22
CA ALA A 54 -21.79 -0.03 4.39
C ALA A 54 -20.67 0.58 5.23
N ILE A 55 -19.42 0.27 4.86
CA ILE A 55 -18.27 0.88 5.53
C ILE A 55 -18.26 2.37 5.18
N ILE A 56 -18.26 3.22 6.19
CA ILE A 56 -18.08 4.65 6.04
C ILE A 56 -16.69 5.02 6.50
N PHE A 57 -15.98 5.71 5.63
CA PHE A 57 -14.81 6.47 5.98
C PHE A 57 -15.29 7.85 6.45
N PRO A 58 -15.21 8.18 7.75
CA PRO A 58 -15.51 9.53 8.22
C PRO A 58 -14.45 10.55 7.76
N SER A 59 -13.31 10.09 7.23
CA SER A 59 -12.40 10.94 6.47
C SER A 59 -13.09 11.35 5.17
N ILE A 60 -13.72 12.52 5.21
CA ILE A 60 -14.12 13.35 4.08
C ILE A 60 -15.03 12.60 3.11
N SER A 61 -16.32 12.88 3.17
CA SER A 61 -17.17 12.58 2.02
C SER A 61 -16.62 13.36 0.82
N LEU A 62 -15.86 12.70 -0.06
CA LEU A 62 -15.67 13.10 -1.47
C LEU A 62 -16.99 12.97 -2.26
N ARG A 63 -18.14 13.11 -1.58
CA ARG A 63 -19.35 13.53 -2.27
C ARG A 63 -19.06 14.96 -2.63
N GLN A 64 -18.67 15.15 -3.89
CA GLN A 64 -18.82 16.35 -4.68
C GLN A 64 -19.73 17.34 -3.96
N MET A 65 -19.14 18.18 -3.09
CA MET A 65 -19.84 19.36 -2.66
C MET A 65 -19.92 20.21 -3.92
N GLU A 66 -21.14 20.59 -4.24
CA GLU A 66 -21.50 21.24 -5.49
C GLU A 66 -20.47 22.29 -5.87
N LYS A 67 -19.79 22.04 -7.01
CA LYS A 67 -18.97 22.98 -7.78
C LYS A 67 -18.57 24.25 -7.02
N LYS A 68 -17.47 24.22 -6.27
CA LYS A 68 -16.74 25.45 -5.91
C LYS A 68 -15.25 25.18 -5.75
N ASN A 69 -14.49 25.59 -6.76
CA ASN A 69 -13.03 25.68 -6.82
C ASN A 69 -12.23 24.40 -6.56
N THR A 70 -11.89 23.71 -7.66
CA THR A 70 -10.98 22.55 -7.69
C THR A 70 -9.62 22.79 -7.05
N ASP A 71 -9.15 24.05 -7.02
CA ASP A 71 -7.84 24.44 -6.48
C ASP A 71 -7.81 24.50 -4.94
N LEU A 72 -8.94 24.91 -4.33
CA LEU A 72 -9.10 24.95 -2.88
C LEU A 72 -9.19 23.53 -2.29
N ASP A 73 -9.81 22.59 -3.02
CA ASP A 73 -9.90 21.19 -2.63
C ASP A 73 -8.54 20.48 -2.69
N ALA A 74 -7.72 20.76 -3.72
CA ALA A 74 -6.37 20.23 -3.83
C ALA A 74 -5.45 20.75 -2.72
N THR A 75 -5.50 22.07 -2.46
CA THR A 75 -4.73 22.70 -1.37
C THR A 75 -5.15 22.17 0.00
N SER A 76 -6.44 21.97 0.22
CA SER A 76 -6.96 21.40 1.47
C SER A 76 -6.53 19.94 1.65
N CYS A 77 -6.58 19.14 0.59
CA CYS A 77 -6.08 17.77 0.60
C CYS A 77 -4.58 17.74 0.91
N LEU A 78 -3.79 18.60 0.26
CA LEU A 78 -2.36 18.72 0.48
C LEU A 78 -2.02 19.13 1.93
N ALA A 79 -2.74 20.13 2.48
CA ALA A 79 -2.54 20.57 3.86
C ALA A 79 -2.89 19.48 4.87
N MET A 80 -4.00 18.76 4.66
CA MET A 80 -4.37 17.62 5.50
C MET A 80 -3.33 16.51 5.41
N PHE A 81 -2.87 16.19 4.20
CA PHE A 81 -1.88 15.15 3.99
C PHE A 81 -0.51 15.51 4.55
N GLY A 82 -0.07 16.75 4.39
CA GLY A 82 1.17 17.28 4.97
C GLY A 82 1.16 17.27 6.50
N SER A 83 -0.02 17.32 7.13
CA SER A 83 -0.17 17.19 8.59
C SER A 83 -0.12 15.74 9.11
N LEU A 84 -0.09 14.74 8.22
CA LEU A 84 -0.04 13.34 8.63
C LEU A 84 1.39 12.97 9.06
N GLU A 85 1.54 12.70 10.34
CA GLU A 85 2.76 12.15 10.92
C GLU A 85 2.62 10.66 11.19
N LEU A 86 3.69 9.91 10.94
CA LEU A 86 3.78 8.53 11.35
C LEU A 86 3.86 8.45 12.87
N LYS A 87 3.22 7.43 13.45
CA LYS A 87 3.40 7.14 14.87
C LYS A 87 4.90 6.97 15.16
N PRO A 88 5.41 7.48 16.30
CA PRO A 88 6.82 7.41 16.64
C PRO A 88 7.41 6.00 16.53
N GLU A 89 6.65 4.99 16.95
CA GLU A 89 7.05 3.58 16.88
C GLU A 89 7.29 3.06 15.45
N ILE A 90 6.57 3.60 14.46
CA ILE A 90 6.74 3.23 13.04
C ILE A 90 7.90 4.02 12.44
N GLN A 91 7.97 5.31 12.79
CA GLN A 91 9.04 6.21 12.34
C GLN A 91 10.42 5.71 12.77
N GLU A 92 10.56 5.25 14.02
CA GLU A 92 11.83 4.70 14.54
C GLU A 92 12.30 3.49 13.73
N VAL A 93 11.38 2.56 13.41
CA VAL A 93 11.70 1.38 12.62
C VAL A 93 12.04 1.75 11.19
N ALA A 94 11.28 2.67 10.58
CA ALA A 94 11.56 3.16 9.23
C ALA A 94 12.94 3.83 9.16
N ASN A 95 13.28 4.67 10.13
CA ASN A 95 14.60 5.33 10.20
C ASN A 95 15.72 4.30 10.33
N ALA A 96 15.58 3.32 11.22
CA ALA A 96 16.57 2.25 11.34
C ALA A 96 16.76 1.45 10.04
N MET A 97 15.67 1.22 9.29
CA MET A 97 15.73 0.59 7.97
C MET A 97 16.45 1.48 6.94
N VAL A 98 16.17 2.78 6.92
CA VAL A 98 16.85 3.75 6.05
C VAL A 98 18.33 3.83 6.39
N ASP A 99 18.71 3.95 7.66
CA ASP A 99 20.12 4.00 8.10
C ASP A 99 20.89 2.74 7.67
N ARG A 100 20.22 1.58 7.73
CA ARG A 100 20.79 0.32 7.23
C ARG A 100 20.97 0.34 5.72
N LEU A 101 20.00 0.84 4.95
CA LEU A 101 20.13 1.02 3.50
C LEU A 101 21.28 1.99 3.17
N ARG A 102 21.35 3.15 3.84
CA ARG A 102 22.44 4.14 3.71
C ARG A 102 23.81 3.52 4.04
N THR A 103 23.87 2.61 5.00
CA THR A 103 25.09 1.88 5.36
C THR A 103 25.51 0.88 4.30
N LEU A 104 24.55 0.18 3.67
CA LEU A 104 24.81 -0.78 2.59
C LEU A 104 25.23 -0.07 1.29
N SER A 105 24.82 1.18 1.11
CA SER A 105 25.12 2.04 -0.03
C SER A 105 26.28 3.01 0.19
N ARG A 106 27.22 2.72 1.11
CA ARG A 106 28.40 3.57 1.37
C ARG A 106 29.21 3.94 0.12
N LYS A 107 29.29 3.05 -0.86
CA LYS A 107 30.01 3.32 -2.13
C LYS A 107 29.31 4.38 -2.99
N SER A 108 28.00 4.52 -2.85
CA SER A 108 27.17 5.48 -3.59
C SER A 108 26.78 6.68 -2.72
N ASP A 109 27.63 7.06 -1.76
CA ASP A 109 27.38 8.19 -0.84
C ASP A 109 26.07 8.02 -0.04
N GLY A 110 25.79 6.77 0.35
CA GLY A 110 24.55 6.42 1.02
C GLY A 110 23.34 6.37 0.09
N LYS A 111 23.45 6.62 -1.23
CA LYS A 111 22.27 6.70 -2.11
C LYS A 111 21.65 5.34 -2.43
N PHE A 112 20.32 5.27 -2.42
CA PHE A 112 19.57 4.06 -2.78
C PHE A 112 18.32 4.37 -3.60
N VAL A 113 17.92 3.41 -4.41
CA VAL A 113 16.70 3.46 -5.22
C VAL A 113 15.60 2.65 -4.53
N ALA A 114 14.42 3.23 -4.37
CA ALA A 114 13.25 2.52 -3.87
C ALA A 114 12.33 2.15 -5.04
N VAL A 115 11.89 0.89 -5.10
CA VAL A 115 11.04 0.39 -6.18
C VAL A 115 9.78 -0.22 -5.56
N ASP A 116 8.59 0.29 -5.91
CA ASP A 116 7.33 -0.31 -5.47
C ASP A 116 6.98 -1.55 -6.29
N LEU A 117 7.73 -2.63 -6.06
CA LEU A 117 7.57 -3.90 -6.76
C LEU A 117 7.07 -4.95 -5.77
N ARG A 118 5.80 -5.38 -5.94
CA ARG A 118 5.18 -6.47 -5.17
C ARG A 118 4.63 -7.53 -6.10
N VAL A 119 5.17 -8.74 -6.03
CA VAL A 119 4.84 -9.83 -6.97
C VAL A 119 3.36 -10.17 -6.93
N GLU A 120 2.76 -10.25 -5.75
CA GLU A 120 1.33 -10.55 -5.58
C GLU A 120 0.40 -9.51 -6.23
N VAL A 121 0.84 -8.25 -6.29
CA VAL A 121 0.10 -7.16 -6.92
C VAL A 121 0.24 -7.25 -8.44
N LEU A 122 1.43 -7.61 -8.92
CA LEU A 122 1.67 -7.84 -10.34
C LEU A 122 0.81 -9.01 -10.87
N GLU A 123 0.79 -10.13 -10.18
CA GLU A 123 0.03 -11.31 -10.61
C GLU A 123 -1.49 -11.06 -10.67
N LYS A 124 -2.02 -10.18 -9.80
CA LYS A 124 -3.46 -9.89 -9.72
C LYS A 124 -3.91 -8.67 -10.53
N GLY A 125 -3.00 -7.70 -10.73
CA GLY A 125 -3.32 -6.37 -11.27
C GLY A 125 -2.92 -6.18 -12.74
N CYS A 126 -2.06 -7.04 -13.28
CA CYS A 126 -1.56 -6.87 -14.64
C CYS A 126 -2.44 -7.60 -15.65
N LYS A 127 -3.42 -6.89 -16.21
CA LYS A 127 -4.21 -7.36 -17.33
C LYS A 127 -3.70 -6.72 -18.62
N GLU A 128 -3.51 -7.54 -19.66
CA GLU A 128 -3.41 -7.01 -21.02
C GLU A 128 -4.75 -6.37 -21.38
N ILE A 129 -4.79 -5.05 -21.50
CA ILE A 129 -5.94 -4.36 -22.07
C ILE A 129 -5.91 -4.65 -23.57
N GLY A 130 -6.98 -5.26 -24.07
CA GLY A 130 -7.05 -5.93 -25.36
C GLY A 130 -6.41 -5.18 -26.53
N GLY A 131 -5.59 -5.92 -27.30
CA GLY A 131 -5.31 -5.64 -28.70
C GLY A 131 -4.54 -4.34 -29.00
N LYS A 132 -3.48 -4.03 -28.24
CA LYS A 132 -2.28 -3.26 -28.65
C LYS A 132 -1.42 -2.98 -27.40
N GLU A 133 -0.24 -3.59 -27.33
CA GLU A 133 1.00 -3.24 -26.59
C GLU A 133 0.98 -2.20 -25.43
N LYS A 134 -0.06 -2.14 -24.59
CA LYS A 134 -0.03 -1.36 -23.34
C LYS A 134 -0.09 -2.32 -22.16
N LYS A 135 1.08 -2.79 -21.74
CA LYS A 135 1.25 -3.44 -20.44
C LYS A 135 1.05 -2.40 -19.34
N THR A 136 0.20 -2.70 -18.36
CA THR A 136 -0.03 -1.84 -17.19
C THR A 136 1.02 -2.04 -16.10
N CYS A 137 1.93 -2.98 -16.29
CA CYS A 137 2.95 -3.38 -15.34
C CYS A 137 4.25 -3.79 -16.03
N TYR A 138 5.34 -3.60 -15.31
CA TYR A 138 6.69 -4.00 -15.70
C TYR A 138 7.17 -5.14 -14.80
N SER A 139 7.77 -6.15 -15.44
CA SER A 139 8.47 -7.25 -14.78
C SER A 139 9.74 -6.79 -14.09
N ALA A 140 10.27 -7.62 -13.17
CA ALA A 140 11.55 -7.36 -12.50
C ALA A 140 12.70 -7.16 -13.51
N GLN A 141 12.68 -7.88 -14.64
CA GLN A 141 13.64 -7.72 -15.72
C GLN A 141 13.49 -6.36 -16.43
N GLU A 142 12.27 -5.98 -16.81
CA GLU A 142 12.01 -4.69 -17.46
C GLU A 142 12.41 -3.50 -16.56
N VAL A 143 12.17 -3.61 -15.24
CA VAL A 143 12.67 -2.63 -14.25
C VAL A 143 14.20 -2.59 -14.22
N GLY A 144 14.85 -3.76 -14.21
CA GLY A 144 16.30 -3.85 -14.22
C GLY A 144 16.92 -3.22 -15.47
N ASP A 145 16.34 -3.49 -16.63
CA ASP A 145 16.76 -2.91 -17.91
C ASP A 145 16.54 -1.40 -17.96
N PHE A 146 15.42 -0.92 -17.41
CA PHE A 146 15.14 0.51 -17.28
C PHE A 146 16.19 1.21 -16.44
N LEU A 147 16.50 0.69 -15.24
CA LEU A 147 17.50 1.28 -14.35
C LEU A 147 18.88 1.30 -14.99
N LYS A 148 19.30 0.21 -15.64
CA LYS A 148 20.54 0.18 -16.41
C LYS A 148 20.59 1.26 -17.48
N LYS A 149 19.52 1.41 -18.27
CA LYS A 149 19.44 2.43 -19.33
C LYS A 149 19.41 3.85 -18.78
N ALA A 150 18.87 4.05 -17.57
CA ALA A 150 18.89 5.31 -16.86
C ALA A 150 20.27 5.67 -16.27
N GLY A 151 21.25 4.75 -16.33
CA GLY A 151 22.63 4.99 -15.91
C GLY A 151 22.98 4.42 -14.52
N PHE A 152 22.10 3.64 -13.90
CA PHE A 152 22.42 2.93 -12.67
C PHE A 152 23.32 1.72 -12.95
N ASP A 153 24.31 1.49 -12.11
CA ASP A 153 25.22 0.36 -12.18
C ASP A 153 24.92 -0.71 -11.11
N GLY A 154 25.58 -1.86 -11.20
CA GLY A 154 25.37 -2.98 -10.27
C GLY A 154 25.78 -2.70 -8.82
N ASP A 155 26.51 -1.62 -8.53
CA ASP A 155 26.85 -1.21 -7.15
C ASP A 155 25.70 -0.42 -6.49
N THR A 156 24.67 -0.03 -7.27
CA THR A 156 23.44 0.64 -6.81
C THR A 156 22.69 -0.23 -5.80
N THR A 157 22.32 0.37 -4.66
CA THR A 157 21.49 -0.29 -3.64
C THR A 157 20.02 -0.09 -3.97
N ILE A 158 19.25 -1.17 -4.00
CA ILE A 158 17.82 -1.17 -4.34
C ILE A 158 17.01 -1.70 -3.16
N TYR A 159 16.00 -0.94 -2.75
CA TYR A 159 14.96 -1.36 -1.82
C TYR A 159 13.69 -1.73 -2.59
N LEU A 160 13.14 -2.92 -2.34
CA LEU A 160 11.86 -3.38 -2.86
C LEU A 160 10.80 -3.36 -1.76
N THR A 161 9.60 -2.86 -2.08
CA THR A 161 8.43 -2.93 -1.16
C THR A 161 7.91 -4.35 -0.95
N GLN A 162 8.40 -5.32 -1.75
CA GLN A 162 8.21 -6.75 -1.53
C GLN A 162 8.62 -7.15 -0.10
N THR A 163 7.75 -7.92 0.57
CA THR A 163 7.99 -8.35 1.95
C THR A 163 9.06 -9.43 2.05
N TRP A 164 8.90 -10.51 1.29
CA TRP A 164 9.80 -11.67 1.27
C TRP A 164 10.39 -11.88 -0.12
N TRP A 165 11.61 -12.41 -0.18
CA TRP A 165 12.23 -12.74 -1.46
C TRP A 165 11.36 -13.71 -2.28
N HIS A 166 11.30 -13.46 -3.59
CA HIS A 166 10.56 -14.27 -4.55
C HIS A 166 11.43 -14.50 -5.78
N ASP A 167 11.43 -15.71 -6.33
CA ASP A 167 12.35 -16.10 -7.40
C ASP A 167 12.20 -15.28 -8.69
N SER A 168 11.01 -14.72 -8.94
CA SER A 168 10.79 -13.80 -10.06
C SER A 168 11.61 -12.50 -9.97
N LEU A 169 12.21 -12.20 -8.82
CA LEU A 169 13.09 -11.05 -8.60
C LEU A 169 14.56 -11.37 -8.88
N ASN A 170 14.91 -12.63 -9.15
CA ASN A 170 16.30 -13.06 -9.35
C ASN A 170 16.95 -12.32 -10.52
N THR A 171 16.22 -12.09 -11.62
CA THR A 171 16.71 -11.33 -12.77
C THR A 171 17.11 -9.90 -12.41
N LEU A 172 16.38 -9.25 -11.50
CA LEU A 172 16.75 -7.93 -11.00
C LEU A 172 18.00 -8.00 -10.11
N LYS A 173 18.09 -9.04 -9.25
CA LYS A 173 19.24 -9.22 -8.35
C LYS A 173 20.53 -9.58 -9.09
N GLU A 174 20.45 -10.32 -10.19
CA GLU A 174 21.60 -10.60 -11.06
C GLU A 174 22.20 -9.30 -11.62
N VAL A 175 21.35 -8.33 -11.94
CA VAL A 175 21.78 -7.02 -12.45
C VAL A 175 22.24 -6.09 -11.32
N PHE A 176 21.49 -6.06 -10.22
CA PHE A 176 21.74 -5.23 -9.05
C PHE A 176 21.87 -6.13 -7.81
N PRO A 177 23.06 -6.70 -7.53
CA PRO A 177 23.26 -7.64 -6.43
C PRO A 177 22.86 -7.11 -5.05
N LYS A 178 22.92 -5.79 -4.86
CA LYS A 178 22.48 -5.08 -3.65
C LYS A 178 20.98 -4.75 -3.67
N THR A 179 20.16 -5.71 -4.09
CA THR A 179 18.70 -5.63 -4.04
C THR A 179 18.20 -6.31 -2.77
N TYR A 180 17.41 -5.57 -1.99
CA TYR A 180 16.92 -5.98 -0.68
C TYR A 180 15.41 -5.85 -0.58
N THR A 181 14.78 -6.81 0.07
CA THR A 181 13.36 -6.80 0.46
C THR A 181 13.17 -6.21 1.84
N LYS A 182 11.91 -5.98 2.21
CA LYS A 182 11.53 -5.53 3.56
C LYS A 182 12.09 -6.44 4.65
N ASP A 183 11.99 -7.76 4.49
CA ASP A 183 12.50 -8.72 5.47
C ASP A 183 14.03 -8.68 5.61
N ASP A 184 14.76 -8.37 4.53
CA ASP A 184 16.21 -8.27 4.58
C ASP A 184 16.66 -7.09 5.47
N ILE A 185 15.93 -5.98 5.41
CA ILE A 185 16.34 -4.68 5.99
C ILE A 185 15.77 -4.45 7.39
N ILE A 186 14.55 -4.92 7.67
CA ILE A 186 13.90 -4.65 8.96
C ILE A 186 14.72 -5.23 10.15
N PRO A 187 14.81 -4.52 11.29
CA PRO A 187 15.44 -5.06 12.49
C PRO A 187 14.79 -6.37 12.95
N ALA A 188 15.62 -7.35 13.34
CA ALA A 188 15.18 -8.71 13.62
C ALA A 188 14.14 -8.77 14.76
N ASP A 189 14.28 -7.93 15.78
CA ASP A 189 13.36 -7.81 16.92
C ASP A 189 12.01 -7.20 16.53
N LYS A 190 11.95 -6.43 15.43
CA LYS A 190 10.72 -5.78 14.95
C LYS A 190 9.94 -6.64 13.95
N LYS A 191 10.56 -7.65 13.33
CA LYS A 191 9.92 -8.55 12.33
C LYS A 191 8.57 -9.11 12.78
N GLY A 192 8.48 -9.56 14.03
CA GLY A 192 7.25 -10.14 14.57
C GLY A 192 6.07 -9.17 14.56
N LYS A 193 6.30 -7.92 14.98
CA LYS A 193 5.26 -6.89 15.06
C LYS A 193 4.86 -6.36 13.68
N PHE A 194 5.84 -6.15 12.79
CA PHE A 194 5.60 -5.44 11.54
C PHE A 194 5.30 -6.35 10.34
N LEU A 195 5.89 -7.56 10.27
CA LEU A 195 5.71 -8.46 9.11
C LEU A 195 4.81 -9.67 9.41
N ARG A 196 4.68 -10.06 10.68
CA ARG A 196 3.96 -11.30 11.07
C ARG A 196 2.62 -11.06 11.76
N SER A 197 2.26 -9.81 12.03
CA SER A 197 1.00 -9.44 12.71
C SER A 197 -0.23 -9.57 11.82
N GLY A 198 -0.07 -9.79 10.50
CA GLY A 198 -1.16 -10.00 9.55
C GLY A 198 -1.86 -8.72 9.07
N SER A 199 -1.51 -7.55 9.63
CA SER A 199 -1.99 -6.25 9.13
C SER A 199 -0.97 -5.64 8.17
N GLY A 200 -1.22 -5.74 6.86
CA GLY A 200 -0.34 -5.17 5.83
C GLY A 200 -0.24 -3.63 5.83
N GLU A 201 -0.86 -2.94 6.79
CA GLU A 201 -0.79 -1.48 6.92
C GLU A 201 0.50 -0.98 7.55
N LEU A 202 1.01 -1.70 8.54
CA LEU A 202 2.31 -1.35 9.14
C LEU A 202 3.41 -1.50 8.10
N GLU A 203 3.33 -2.57 7.29
CA GLU A 203 4.22 -2.78 6.16
C GLU A 203 4.14 -1.64 5.14
N ARG A 204 2.92 -1.24 4.74
CA ARG A 204 2.72 -0.12 3.81
C ARG A 204 3.18 1.22 4.38
N ALA A 205 3.03 1.43 5.68
CA ALA A 205 3.51 2.64 6.35
C ALA A 205 5.05 2.71 6.37
N LEU A 206 5.72 1.56 6.59
CA LEU A 206 7.17 1.45 6.43
C LEU A 206 7.59 1.70 4.98
N ASP A 207 6.95 1.01 4.03
CA ASP A 207 7.24 1.17 2.60
C ASP A 207 7.10 2.64 2.18
N PHE A 208 6.02 3.29 2.58
CA PHE A 208 5.79 4.71 2.33
C PHE A 208 6.95 5.58 2.83
N GLN A 209 7.35 5.39 4.09
CA GLN A 209 8.40 6.20 4.68
C GLN A 209 9.78 5.95 4.06
N ILE A 210 10.10 4.70 3.75
CA ILE A 210 11.38 4.33 3.14
C ILE A 210 11.45 4.86 1.70
N CYS A 211 10.38 4.68 0.92
CA CYS A 211 10.29 5.21 -0.44
C CYS A 211 10.40 6.73 -0.47
N SER A 212 9.77 7.44 0.48
CA SER A 212 9.87 8.90 0.58
C SER A 212 11.27 9.43 0.93
N GLN A 213 12.14 8.58 1.47
CA GLN A 213 13.53 8.90 1.82
C GLN A 213 14.54 8.31 0.84
N GLY A 214 14.08 7.57 -0.18
CA GLY A 214 14.93 7.11 -1.27
C GLY A 214 15.32 8.28 -2.16
N ASP A 215 16.50 8.19 -2.78
CA ASP A 215 16.99 9.25 -3.66
C ASP A 215 16.30 9.21 -5.03
N VAL A 216 15.75 8.05 -5.37
CA VAL A 216 14.99 7.78 -6.58
C VAL A 216 13.88 6.80 -6.24
N PHE A 217 12.67 7.09 -6.71
CA PHE A 217 11.53 6.20 -6.58
C PHE A 217 11.04 5.71 -7.94
N VAL A 218 10.80 4.40 -8.06
CA VAL A 218 10.35 3.76 -9.30
C VAL A 218 9.02 3.03 -9.09
N LEU A 219 8.07 3.33 -9.97
CA LEU A 219 6.75 2.73 -10.01
C LEU A 219 6.62 1.79 -11.21
N PRO A 220 6.68 0.46 -11.01
CA PRO A 220 6.59 -0.52 -12.08
C PRO A 220 5.15 -0.81 -12.53
N PHE A 221 4.14 -0.12 -12.00
CA PHE A 221 2.76 -0.22 -12.49
C PHE A 221 2.02 1.11 -12.30
N LEU A 222 1.14 1.43 -13.24
CA LEU A 222 0.21 2.57 -13.14
C LEU A 222 -1.14 2.07 -12.61
N ALA A 223 -1.25 1.72 -11.33
CA ALA A 223 -2.55 1.44 -10.72
C ALA A 223 -2.64 1.71 -9.21
N PHE A 224 -3.56 2.60 -8.84
CA PHE A 224 -4.30 2.74 -7.57
C PHE A 224 -3.58 2.93 -6.22
N SER A 225 -2.40 2.37 -5.94
CA SER A 225 -1.78 2.48 -4.60
C SER A 225 -0.97 3.76 -4.34
N MET A 226 -1.22 4.83 -5.09
CA MET A 226 -0.26 5.92 -5.27
C MET A 226 -0.85 7.32 -5.37
N GLU A 227 -2.01 7.61 -4.76
CA GLU A 227 -2.32 9.02 -4.47
C GLU A 227 -1.40 9.59 -3.36
N MET A 228 -0.70 8.73 -2.61
CA MET A 228 -0.01 9.12 -1.38
C MET A 228 1.46 9.56 -1.55
N LEU A 229 2.29 8.89 -2.38
CA LEU A 229 3.70 9.33 -2.56
C LEU A 229 3.87 10.35 -3.67
N LEU A 230 3.06 10.28 -4.75
CA LEU A 230 3.05 11.33 -5.79
C LEU A 230 2.76 12.72 -5.19
N GLY A 231 1.94 12.80 -4.13
CA GLY A 231 1.69 14.05 -3.42
C GLY A 231 2.90 14.65 -2.67
N LYS A 232 3.87 13.84 -2.23
CA LYS A 232 5.12 14.34 -1.60
C LYS A 232 6.20 14.63 -2.62
N GLU A 233 6.38 13.77 -3.62
CA GLU A 233 7.44 13.89 -4.62
C GLU A 233 7.19 15.06 -5.58
N LEU A 234 5.94 15.36 -5.96
CA LEU A 234 5.63 16.56 -6.76
C LEU A 234 6.06 17.86 -6.08
N HIS A 235 6.05 17.92 -4.74
CA HIS A 235 6.45 19.12 -3.98
C HIS A 235 7.98 19.32 -3.90
N LEU A 236 8.78 18.28 -4.17
CA LEU A 236 10.24 18.39 -4.26
C LEU A 236 10.73 18.70 -5.69
N VAL A 237 9.85 18.57 -6.69
CA VAL A 237 10.17 18.73 -8.13
C VAL A 237 9.40 19.92 -8.74
N GLU A 238 8.87 20.85 -7.93
CA GLU A 238 8.27 22.06 -8.49
C GLU A 238 9.37 22.92 -9.13
N PRO A 239 9.30 23.17 -10.46
CA PRO A 239 10.28 24.01 -11.13
C PRO A 239 10.09 25.45 -10.67
N ARG A 240 11.18 26.10 -10.24
CA ARG A 240 11.23 27.56 -10.12
C ARG A 240 11.11 28.23 -11.50
#